data_AF-A0AA42MQA3-F1
#
_entry.id   AF-A0AA42MQA3-F1
#
_cell.length_a   1.000
_cell.length_b   1.000
_cell.length_c   1.000
_cell.angle_alpha   90.00
_cell.angle_beta   90.00
_cell.angle_gamma   90.00
#
_symmetry.space_group_name_H-M   'P 1'
#
loop_
_entity.id
_entity.type
_entity.pdbx_description
1 polymer ?
#
loop_
_entity_poly.entity_id
_entity_poly.type
_entity_poly.pdbx_seq_one_letter_code
_entity_poly.pdbx_strand_id
1 'polypeptide(L)'
;MFITSVLMILILLVILHFSTKIPISVGKINLLSISIYRDFGVLTALALAFWIDSSMANEHYIMSQIPKDSMKLALYASFLFMFFFLFYGYFLNIGFNSIRNKMPKANESFFEKLTILWLFILIFFVGIMYFKNPPVLTQIFQGATAMDISVARSEVGGNAFFKIIRNTWVPLTSYTLLYFYLKNKKIFIFFVLSVLLAVICSVWSGAKASLASLILGYLGVYIIAKENLKFNSFKVLAYVIFFFMFILFMYYITTLNNGTTFSNILITATYRFFVQAAGVSYAFYMYPTFFDFKYFSGISNFISGLSSTKFSSVYGDLIDYAAPEFADISGALSSFAAGDAYGLFGWWGILIGPFFAAFFYYMFYCFSVQGNAKILFIGMYGLYFGNAFLASSFYSFIWPVGLFISIAPFLLFYIISCISKTG
;
A
#
# COMPACT_ATOMS: atom_id res chain seq x y z
N MET A 1 -9.29 -19.11 -18.05
CA MET A 1 -8.54 -17.82 -17.97
C MET A 1 -7.26 -17.91 -17.16
N PHE A 2 -7.18 -18.81 -16.17
CA PHE A 2 -6.00 -18.95 -15.30
C PHE A 2 -4.65 -19.10 -16.05
N ILE A 3 -4.56 -19.99 -17.03
CA ILE A 3 -3.35 -20.19 -17.84
C ILE A 3 -2.94 -18.90 -18.54
N THR A 4 -3.90 -18.19 -19.12
CA THR A 4 -3.67 -16.89 -19.78
C THR A 4 -3.09 -15.86 -18.81
N SER A 5 -3.65 -15.73 -17.61
CA SER A 5 -3.13 -14.84 -16.57
C SER A 5 -1.70 -15.19 -16.15
N VAL A 6 -1.39 -16.48 -16.00
CA VAL A 6 -0.02 -16.94 -15.69
C VAL A 6 0.95 -16.57 -16.81
N LEU A 7 0.59 -16.81 -18.07
CA LEU A 7 1.40 -16.44 -19.23
C LEU A 7 1.63 -14.92 -19.30
N MET A 8 0.59 -14.12 -19.03
CA MET A 8 0.68 -12.66 -18.99
C MET A 8 1.66 -12.17 -17.91
N ILE A 9 1.61 -12.76 -16.71
CA ILE A 9 2.57 -12.46 -15.62
C ILE A 9 3.99 -12.82 -16.06
N LEU A 10 4.19 -14.00 -16.64
CA LEU A 10 5.50 -14.44 -17.13
C LEU A 10 6.05 -13.49 -18.19
N ILE A 11 5.22 -13.07 -19.15
CA ILE A 11 5.61 -12.09 -20.19
C ILE A 11 6.06 -10.77 -19.54
N LEU A 12 5.30 -10.22 -18.58
CA LEU A 12 5.68 -8.96 -17.91
C LEU A 12 7.00 -9.09 -17.14
N LEU A 13 7.24 -10.23 -16.48
CA LEU A 13 8.49 -10.49 -15.76
C LEU A 13 9.68 -10.58 -16.72
N VAL A 14 9.51 -11.25 -17.86
CA VAL A 14 10.50 -11.32 -18.94
C VAL A 14 10.80 -9.93 -19.49
N ILE A 15 9.75 -9.14 -19.81
CA ILE A 15 9.90 -7.76 -20.29
C ILE A 15 10.65 -6.91 -19.26
N LEU A 16 10.28 -6.97 -17.98
CA LEU A 16 10.96 -6.19 -16.95
C LEU A 16 12.44 -6.61 -16.84
N HIS A 17 12.75 -7.92 -16.89
CA HIS A 17 14.12 -8.41 -16.81
C HIS A 17 15.01 -7.88 -17.94
N PHE A 18 14.55 -8.02 -19.18
CA PHE A 18 15.34 -7.61 -20.35
C PHE A 18 15.35 -6.09 -20.55
N SER A 19 14.24 -5.40 -20.31
CA SER A 19 14.11 -3.98 -20.63
C SER A 19 14.78 -3.08 -19.59
N THR A 20 14.56 -3.34 -18.30
CA THR A 20 15.01 -2.39 -17.25
C THR A 20 16.31 -2.79 -16.60
N LYS A 21 16.83 -3.99 -16.88
CA LYS A 21 18.01 -4.61 -16.23
C LYS A 21 17.90 -4.64 -14.70
N ILE A 22 16.69 -4.46 -14.17
CA ILE A 22 16.42 -4.53 -12.74
C ILE A 22 16.44 -6.01 -12.36
N PRO A 23 17.18 -6.40 -11.31
CA PRO A 23 17.25 -7.80 -10.91
C PRO A 23 15.87 -8.27 -10.46
N ILE A 24 15.26 -9.14 -11.24
CA ILE A 24 14.00 -9.81 -10.90
C ILE A 24 14.33 -11.28 -10.76
N SER A 25 14.36 -11.72 -9.52
CA SER A 25 14.38 -13.14 -9.20
C SER A 25 13.69 -13.31 -7.86
N VAL A 26 13.12 -14.50 -7.63
CA VAL A 26 12.52 -14.85 -6.33
C VAL A 26 13.48 -14.58 -5.17
N GLY A 27 14.81 -14.67 -5.41
CA GLY A 27 15.85 -14.36 -4.42
C GLY A 27 16.34 -12.90 -4.38
N LYS A 28 15.96 -12.03 -5.31
CA LYS A 28 16.32 -10.59 -5.36
C LYS A 28 15.06 -9.74 -5.46
N ILE A 29 14.34 -9.67 -4.35
CA ILE A 29 13.08 -8.95 -4.24
C ILE A 29 13.35 -7.45 -4.11
N ASN A 30 12.68 -6.64 -4.92
CA ASN A 30 12.65 -5.18 -4.83
C ASN A 30 11.23 -4.64 -5.01
N LEU A 31 11.01 -3.36 -4.72
CA LEU A 31 9.70 -2.71 -4.80
C LEU A 31 9.01 -2.89 -6.16
N LEU A 32 9.75 -2.73 -7.26
CA LEU A 32 9.20 -2.90 -8.61
C LEU A 32 8.77 -4.35 -8.85
N SER A 33 9.62 -5.32 -8.48
CA SER A 33 9.26 -6.74 -8.62
C SER A 33 8.05 -7.12 -7.75
N ILE A 34 7.93 -6.58 -6.53
CA ILE A 34 6.76 -6.83 -5.67
C ILE A 34 5.50 -6.25 -6.26
N SER A 35 5.54 -5.05 -6.83
CA SER A 35 4.35 -4.47 -7.47
C SER A 35 3.81 -5.37 -8.59
N ILE A 36 4.70 -6.01 -9.37
CA ILE A 36 4.30 -6.97 -10.41
C ILE A 36 3.81 -8.29 -9.80
N TYR A 37 4.54 -8.89 -8.86
CA TYR A 37 4.17 -10.19 -8.28
C TYR A 37 2.89 -10.10 -7.44
N ARG A 38 2.86 -9.16 -6.49
CA ARG A 38 1.80 -9.02 -5.49
C ARG A 38 0.61 -8.30 -6.10
N ASP A 39 0.78 -7.06 -6.56
CA ASP A 39 -0.35 -6.18 -6.89
C ASP A 39 -0.99 -6.58 -8.23
N PHE A 40 -0.19 -6.79 -9.27
CA PHE A 40 -0.72 -7.26 -10.54
C PHE A 40 -0.93 -8.77 -10.57
N GLY A 41 0.08 -9.57 -10.25
CA GLY A 41 0.04 -11.02 -10.45
C GLY A 41 -0.99 -11.70 -9.57
N VAL A 42 -0.79 -11.65 -8.26
CA VAL A 42 -1.65 -12.33 -7.29
C VAL A 42 -2.97 -11.59 -7.09
N LEU A 43 -2.91 -10.30 -6.76
CA LEU A 43 -4.08 -9.54 -6.32
C LEU A 43 -5.02 -9.11 -7.46
N THR A 44 -4.55 -9.08 -8.72
CA THR A 44 -5.39 -8.72 -9.87
C THR A 44 -5.57 -9.87 -10.86
N ALA A 45 -4.50 -10.35 -11.49
CA ALA A 45 -4.59 -11.25 -12.64
C ALA A 45 -5.04 -12.68 -12.26
N LEU A 46 -4.46 -13.26 -11.21
CA LEU A 46 -4.89 -14.57 -10.69
C LEU A 46 -6.26 -14.49 -10.02
N ALA A 47 -6.52 -13.40 -9.30
CA ALA A 47 -7.80 -13.18 -8.63
C ALA A 47 -8.97 -13.03 -9.62
N LEU A 48 -8.83 -12.21 -10.67
CA LEU A 48 -9.84 -12.10 -11.72
C LEU A 48 -10.00 -13.40 -12.49
N ALA A 49 -8.90 -14.11 -12.79
CA ALA A 49 -9.01 -15.42 -13.44
C ALA A 49 -9.76 -16.44 -12.59
N PHE A 50 -9.52 -16.46 -11.27
CA PHE A 50 -10.27 -17.29 -10.34
C PHE A 50 -11.76 -17.00 -10.43
N TRP A 51 -12.17 -15.72 -10.39
CA TRP A 51 -13.59 -15.37 -10.46
C TRP A 51 -14.24 -15.64 -11.82
N ILE A 52 -13.51 -15.47 -12.92
CA ILE A 52 -14.06 -15.77 -14.26
C ILE A 52 -14.30 -17.27 -14.44
N ASP A 53 -13.39 -18.11 -13.93
CA ASP A 53 -13.42 -19.56 -14.12
C ASP A 53 -14.22 -20.29 -13.02
N SER A 54 -14.48 -19.68 -11.86
CA SER A 54 -15.12 -20.33 -10.70
C SER A 54 -16.64 -20.21 -10.70
N SER A 55 -17.33 -21.31 -10.36
CA SER A 55 -18.78 -21.31 -10.07
C SER A 55 -19.13 -20.50 -8.83
N MET A 56 -18.18 -20.31 -7.91
CA MET A 56 -18.35 -19.54 -6.67
C MET A 56 -18.62 -18.05 -6.92
N ALA A 57 -18.32 -17.54 -8.11
CA ALA A 57 -18.66 -16.16 -8.48
C ALA A 57 -20.17 -15.89 -8.38
N ASN A 58 -21.00 -16.88 -8.71
CA ASN A 58 -22.45 -16.76 -8.68
C ASN A 58 -23.01 -16.76 -7.24
N GLU A 59 -22.28 -17.36 -6.30
CA GLU A 59 -22.67 -17.45 -4.88
C GLU A 59 -22.25 -16.19 -4.09
N HIS A 60 -21.30 -15.41 -4.63
CA HIS A 60 -20.80 -14.23 -3.97
C HIS A 60 -21.63 -12.99 -4.31
N TYR A 61 -22.23 -12.36 -3.30
CA TYR A 61 -23.20 -11.25 -3.44
C TYR A 61 -22.74 -10.05 -4.30
N ILE A 62 -21.43 -9.72 -4.37
CA ILE A 62 -20.91 -8.70 -5.30
C ILE A 62 -20.58 -9.30 -6.67
N MET A 63 -19.72 -10.33 -6.73
CA MET A 63 -19.28 -10.94 -7.99
C MET A 63 -20.42 -11.46 -8.86
N SER A 64 -21.53 -11.91 -8.27
CA SER A 64 -22.71 -12.38 -8.99
C SER A 64 -23.43 -11.27 -9.77
N GLN A 65 -23.21 -10.01 -9.39
CA GLN A 65 -23.78 -8.83 -10.05
C GLN A 65 -22.93 -8.33 -11.21
N ILE A 66 -21.68 -8.80 -11.34
CA ILE A 66 -20.75 -8.29 -12.34
C ILE A 66 -20.83 -9.17 -13.59
N PRO A 67 -21.14 -8.61 -14.77
CA PRO A 67 -21.10 -9.37 -16.01
C PRO A 67 -19.72 -9.97 -16.25
N LYS A 68 -19.67 -11.23 -16.71
CA LYS A 68 -18.41 -11.93 -17.02
C LYS A 68 -17.54 -11.16 -18.00
N ASP A 69 -18.15 -10.45 -18.95
CA ASP A 69 -17.40 -9.67 -19.93
C ASP A 69 -16.74 -8.43 -19.31
N SER A 70 -17.34 -7.80 -18.30
CA SER A 70 -16.70 -6.74 -17.52
C SER A 70 -15.49 -7.27 -16.73
N MET A 71 -15.58 -8.49 -16.18
CA MET A 71 -14.43 -9.13 -15.52
C MET A 71 -13.28 -9.42 -16.49
N LYS A 72 -13.58 -9.93 -17.69
CA LYS A 72 -12.57 -10.18 -18.74
C LYS A 72 -11.94 -8.86 -19.21
N LEU A 73 -12.75 -7.83 -19.43
CA LEU A 73 -12.29 -6.51 -19.83
C LEU A 73 -11.34 -5.91 -18.79
N ALA A 74 -11.71 -5.98 -17.52
CA ALA A 74 -10.89 -5.55 -16.40
C ALA A 74 -9.54 -6.28 -16.34
N LEU A 75 -9.52 -7.59 -16.61
CA LEU A 75 -8.27 -8.37 -16.66
C LEU A 75 -7.35 -7.90 -17.80
N TYR A 76 -7.88 -7.74 -19.02
CA TYR A 76 -7.09 -7.27 -20.15
C TYR A 76 -6.63 -5.82 -19.97
N ALA A 77 -7.47 -4.94 -19.45
CA ALA A 77 -7.12 -3.57 -19.16
C ALA A 77 -6.05 -3.47 -18.07
N SER A 78 -6.08 -4.33 -17.05
CA SER A 78 -5.04 -4.39 -16.02
C SER A 78 -3.69 -4.81 -16.61
N PHE A 79 -3.69 -5.73 -17.56
CA PHE A 79 -2.47 -6.11 -18.27
C PHE A 79 -1.92 -4.99 -19.16
N LEU A 80 -2.81 -4.32 -19.89
CA LEU A 80 -2.46 -3.16 -20.68
C LEU A 80 -1.85 -2.05 -19.80
N PHE A 81 -2.47 -1.79 -18.64
CA PHE A 81 -1.95 -0.86 -17.63
C PHE A 81 -0.52 -1.23 -17.22
N MET A 82 -0.26 -2.51 -16.90
CA MET A 82 1.08 -2.96 -16.51
C MET A 82 2.09 -2.92 -17.65
N PHE A 83 1.66 -3.23 -18.88
CA PHE A 83 2.52 -3.11 -20.05
C PHE A 83 3.00 -1.65 -20.22
N PHE A 84 2.08 -0.70 -20.15
CA PHE A 84 2.42 0.73 -20.19
C PHE A 84 3.24 1.18 -18.97
N PHE A 85 2.99 0.64 -17.78
CA PHE A 85 3.80 0.91 -16.59
C PHE A 85 5.27 0.53 -16.81
N LEU A 86 5.51 -0.64 -17.42
CA LEU A 86 6.86 -1.08 -17.79
C LEU A 86 7.47 -0.21 -18.88
N PHE A 87 6.67 0.12 -19.91
CA PHE A 87 7.10 0.98 -21.02
C PHE A 87 7.53 2.36 -20.53
N TYR A 88 6.70 3.08 -19.78
CA TYR A 88 7.06 4.37 -19.20
C TYR A 88 8.19 4.25 -18.17
N GLY A 89 8.15 3.19 -17.37
CA GLY A 89 9.20 2.86 -16.40
C GLY A 89 10.58 2.75 -17.01
N TYR A 90 10.70 2.18 -18.21
CA TYR A 90 11.96 2.11 -18.95
C TYR A 90 12.57 3.49 -19.20
N PHE A 91 11.80 4.43 -19.75
CA PHE A 91 12.29 5.80 -20.01
C PHE A 91 12.58 6.57 -18.72
N LEU A 92 11.71 6.44 -17.72
CA LEU A 92 11.88 7.07 -16.41
C LEU A 92 13.13 6.55 -15.69
N ASN A 93 13.45 5.26 -15.79
CA ASN A 93 14.67 4.68 -15.24
C ASN A 93 15.92 5.35 -15.82
N ILE A 94 15.96 5.61 -17.14
CA ILE A 94 17.08 6.32 -17.79
C ILE A 94 17.22 7.73 -17.21
N GLY A 95 16.10 8.46 -17.10
CA GLY A 95 16.07 9.81 -16.54
C GLY A 95 16.53 9.85 -15.09
N PHE A 96 15.93 9.04 -14.22
CA PHE A 96 16.28 9.01 -12.79
C PHE A 96 17.70 8.52 -12.53
N ASN A 97 18.22 7.56 -13.31
CA ASN A 97 19.62 7.15 -13.20
C ASN A 97 20.60 8.27 -13.56
N SER A 98 20.22 9.16 -14.47
CA SER A 98 21.02 10.33 -14.82
C SER A 98 21.00 11.41 -13.74
N ILE A 99 19.92 11.50 -12.96
CA ILE A 99 19.71 12.52 -11.92
C ILE A 99 20.24 12.07 -10.55
N ARG A 100 20.15 10.78 -10.21
CA ARG A 100 20.40 10.25 -8.85
C ARG A 100 21.78 10.62 -8.28
N ASN A 101 22.78 10.74 -9.14
CA ASN A 101 24.16 11.09 -8.77
C ASN A 101 24.39 12.61 -8.72
N LYS A 102 23.50 13.40 -9.35
CA LYS A 102 23.55 14.87 -9.34
C LYS A 102 22.88 15.47 -8.10
N MET A 103 22.06 14.70 -7.38
CA MET A 103 21.46 15.15 -6.12
C MET A 103 22.56 15.42 -5.06
N PRO A 104 22.40 16.44 -4.20
CA PRO A 104 23.38 16.75 -3.18
C PRO A 104 23.50 15.62 -2.16
N LYS A 105 24.71 15.32 -1.69
CA LYS A 105 24.89 14.33 -0.62
C LYS A 105 24.54 15.00 0.71
N ALA A 106 23.57 14.48 1.45
CA ALA A 106 23.25 14.97 2.80
C ALA A 106 24.26 14.49 3.87
N ASN A 107 24.39 15.23 4.98
CA ASN A 107 25.10 14.78 6.18
C ASN A 107 24.20 13.79 6.94
N GLU A 108 24.53 12.51 6.82
CA GLU A 108 23.72 11.44 7.40
C GLU A 108 23.62 11.53 8.93
N SER A 109 24.69 11.90 9.64
CA SER A 109 24.66 12.02 11.10
C SER A 109 23.75 13.16 11.55
N PHE A 110 23.74 14.27 10.81
CA PHE A 110 22.83 15.37 11.11
C PHE A 110 21.37 14.98 10.81
N PHE A 111 21.12 14.30 9.69
CA PHE A 111 19.78 13.79 9.35
C PHE A 111 19.26 12.79 10.39
N GLU A 112 20.12 11.91 10.90
CA GLU A 112 19.82 10.98 12.00
C GLU A 112 19.36 11.74 13.25
N LYS A 113 20.08 12.79 13.66
CA LYS A 113 19.71 13.64 14.80
C LYS A 113 18.37 14.34 14.60
N LEU A 114 18.11 14.90 13.41
CA LEU A 114 16.82 15.50 13.08
C LEU A 114 15.68 14.48 13.12
N THR A 115 15.93 13.25 12.65
CA THR A 115 14.95 12.16 12.71
C THR A 115 14.64 11.76 14.15
N ILE A 116 15.63 11.75 15.04
CA ILE A 116 15.43 11.50 16.47
C ILE A 116 14.62 12.63 17.13
N LEU A 117 14.94 13.89 16.82
CA LEU A 117 14.14 15.04 17.30
C LEU A 117 12.67 14.91 16.85
N TRP A 118 12.47 14.54 15.59
CA TRP A 118 11.14 14.31 15.02
C TRP A 118 10.39 13.18 15.70
N LEU A 119 11.07 12.10 16.11
CA LEU A 119 10.45 11.03 16.89
C LEU A 119 9.84 11.57 18.19
N PHE A 120 10.51 12.47 18.91
CA PHE A 120 9.95 13.09 20.12
C PHE A 120 8.74 13.96 19.83
N ILE A 121 8.76 14.72 18.72
CA ILE A 121 7.59 15.49 18.26
C ILE A 121 6.41 14.54 17.95
N LEU A 122 6.67 13.40 17.30
CA LEU A 122 5.65 12.39 17.03
C LEU A 122 5.09 11.76 18.30
N ILE A 123 5.93 11.47 19.31
CA ILE A 123 5.47 10.97 20.61
C ILE A 123 4.51 11.98 21.24
N PHE A 124 4.87 13.27 21.22
CA PHE A 124 4.00 14.34 21.72
C PHE A 124 2.66 14.40 20.96
N PHE A 125 2.69 14.34 19.62
CA PHE A 125 1.45 14.33 18.82
C PHE A 125 0.60 13.07 19.05
N VAL A 126 1.21 11.90 19.21
CA VAL A 126 0.49 10.68 19.55
C VAL A 126 -0.14 10.78 20.95
N GLY A 127 0.53 11.45 21.89
CA GLY A 127 -0.05 11.81 23.18
C GLY A 127 -1.31 12.68 23.04
N ILE A 128 -1.26 13.75 22.23
CA ILE A 128 -2.44 14.59 21.94
C ILE A 128 -3.55 13.76 21.27
N MET A 129 -3.19 12.90 20.31
CA MET A 129 -4.13 12.02 19.63
C MET A 129 -4.85 11.10 20.60
N TYR A 130 -4.16 10.54 21.60
CA TYR A 130 -4.78 9.67 22.59
C TYR A 130 -5.96 10.35 23.29
N PHE A 131 -5.83 11.63 23.64
CA PHE A 131 -6.90 12.38 24.31
C PHE A 131 -8.00 12.89 23.37
N LYS A 132 -7.68 13.14 22.10
CA LYS A 132 -8.64 13.71 21.12
C LYS A 132 -9.32 12.67 20.22
N ASN A 133 -8.71 11.50 20.05
CA ASN A 133 -9.16 10.42 19.19
C ASN A 133 -8.64 9.09 19.73
N PRO A 134 -9.19 8.60 20.87
CA PRO A 134 -8.65 7.44 21.56
C PRO A 134 -8.63 6.18 20.68
N PRO A 135 -7.68 5.25 20.89
CA PRO A 135 -7.60 4.00 20.14
C PRO A 135 -8.86 3.15 20.28
N VAL A 136 -9.28 2.45 19.22
CA VAL A 136 -10.44 1.52 19.28
C VAL A 136 -10.26 0.44 20.36
N LEU A 137 -9.02 0.03 20.63
CA LEU A 137 -8.70 -0.93 21.68
C LEU A 137 -9.13 -0.48 23.08
N THR A 138 -9.14 0.82 23.39
CA THR A 138 -9.56 1.29 24.72
C THR A 138 -11.04 1.01 24.97
N GLN A 139 -11.87 1.10 23.92
CA GLN A 139 -13.29 0.76 24.01
C GLN A 139 -13.52 -0.74 24.15
N ILE A 140 -12.69 -1.56 23.48
CA ILE A 140 -12.72 -3.03 23.64
C ILE A 140 -12.45 -3.39 25.11
N PHE A 141 -11.45 -2.78 25.75
CA PHE A 141 -11.15 -3.02 27.16
C PHE A 141 -12.22 -2.47 28.12
N GLN A 142 -13.06 -1.54 27.67
CA GLN A 142 -14.21 -1.03 28.42
C GLN A 142 -15.47 -1.89 28.26
N GLY A 143 -15.41 -3.00 27.51
CA GLY A 143 -16.54 -3.90 27.29
C GLY A 143 -17.52 -3.45 26.20
N ALA A 144 -17.06 -2.61 25.25
CA ALA A 144 -17.89 -2.13 24.15
C ALA A 144 -18.40 -3.27 23.25
N THR A 145 -19.62 -3.12 22.72
CA THR A 145 -20.23 -4.11 21.81
C THR A 145 -19.58 -4.07 20.42
N ALA A 146 -19.85 -5.07 19.59
CA ALA A 146 -19.38 -5.10 18.20
C ALA A 146 -19.84 -3.88 17.38
N MET A 147 -21.05 -3.38 17.67
CA MET A 147 -21.60 -2.18 17.02
C MET A 147 -20.84 -0.92 17.46
N ASP A 148 -20.58 -0.77 18.76
CA ASP A 148 -19.80 0.36 19.31
C ASP A 148 -18.39 0.39 18.71
N ILE A 149 -17.76 -0.78 18.56
CA ILE A 149 -16.45 -0.93 17.92
C ILE A 149 -16.52 -0.50 16.44
N SER A 150 -17.61 -0.81 15.74
CA SER A 150 -17.81 -0.41 14.34
C SER A 150 -17.95 1.11 14.19
N VAL A 151 -18.75 1.74 15.06
CA VAL A 151 -18.92 3.21 15.10
C VAL A 151 -17.59 3.89 15.43
N ALA A 152 -16.88 3.42 16.44
CA ALA A 152 -15.59 3.99 16.83
C ALA A 152 -14.51 3.84 15.74
N ARG A 153 -14.52 2.74 14.98
CA ARG A 153 -13.66 2.59 13.80
C ARG A 153 -13.93 3.66 12.75
N SER A 154 -15.20 4.00 12.53
CA SER A 154 -15.61 5.06 11.61
C SER A 154 -15.14 6.44 12.07
N GLU A 155 -15.32 6.76 13.36
CA GLU A 155 -14.94 8.05 13.95
C GLU A 155 -13.42 8.25 14.06
N VAL A 156 -12.69 7.20 14.46
CA VAL A 156 -11.22 7.15 14.39
C VAL A 156 -10.76 7.30 12.94
N GLY A 157 -11.57 6.83 11.99
CA GLY A 157 -11.43 7.06 10.56
C GLY A 157 -11.74 8.48 10.08
N GLY A 158 -12.23 9.43 10.89
CA GLY A 158 -12.65 10.75 10.42
C GLY A 158 -11.52 11.79 10.27
N ASN A 159 -10.57 11.82 11.19
CA ASN A 159 -9.59 12.92 11.26
C ASN A 159 -8.39 12.71 10.30
N ALA A 160 -8.34 13.50 9.22
CA ALA A 160 -7.31 13.41 8.18
C ALA A 160 -5.88 13.67 8.70
N PHE A 161 -5.70 14.59 9.64
CA PHE A 161 -4.39 14.89 10.21
C PHE A 161 -3.86 13.73 11.07
N PHE A 162 -4.71 13.17 11.94
CA PHE A 162 -4.34 12.01 12.76
C PHE A 162 -4.09 10.75 11.92
N LYS A 163 -4.78 10.61 10.77
CA LYS A 163 -4.46 9.58 9.77
C LYS A 163 -3.04 9.74 9.23
N ILE A 164 -2.62 10.95 8.89
CA ILE A 164 -1.27 11.21 8.36
C ILE A 164 -0.21 10.81 9.38
N ILE A 165 -0.39 11.20 10.65
CA ILE A 165 0.53 10.85 11.73
C ILE A 165 0.65 9.33 11.87
N ARG A 166 -0.47 8.64 12.07
CA ARG A 166 -0.48 7.20 12.40
C ARG A 166 -0.14 6.28 11.23
N ASN A 167 -0.62 6.60 10.02
CA ASN A 167 -0.46 5.74 8.86
C ASN A 167 0.78 6.07 8.04
N THR A 168 1.36 7.26 8.24
CA THR A 168 2.48 7.72 7.40
C THR A 168 3.69 8.20 8.20
N TRP A 169 3.59 9.30 8.94
CA TRP A 169 4.78 9.90 9.57
C TRP A 169 5.44 8.95 10.58
N VAL A 170 4.66 8.30 11.44
CA VAL A 170 5.21 7.34 12.42
C VAL A 170 5.87 6.14 11.73
N PRO A 171 5.21 5.42 10.79
CA PRO A 171 5.87 4.37 10.01
C PRO A 171 7.12 4.83 9.27
N LEU A 172 7.09 5.99 8.59
CA LEU A 172 8.24 6.54 7.85
C LEU A 172 9.44 6.78 8.77
N THR A 173 9.20 7.35 9.96
CA THR A 173 10.25 7.58 10.96
C THR A 173 10.83 6.27 11.45
N SER A 174 9.99 5.26 11.73
CA SER A 174 10.48 3.97 12.19
C SER A 174 11.26 3.20 11.13
N TYR A 175 10.82 3.22 9.87
CA TYR A 175 11.57 2.68 8.74
C TYR A 175 12.92 3.36 8.53
N THR A 176 12.97 4.68 8.67
CA THR A 176 14.21 5.45 8.54
C THR A 176 15.17 5.15 9.69
N LEU A 177 14.67 5.03 10.92
CA LEU A 177 15.48 4.63 12.08
C LEU A 177 15.94 3.17 12.00
N LEU A 178 15.15 2.27 11.41
CA LEU A 178 15.62 0.91 11.10
C LEU A 178 16.85 0.97 10.17
N TYR A 179 16.78 1.77 9.11
CA TYR A 179 17.91 1.93 8.18
C TYR A 179 19.17 2.42 8.92
N PHE A 180 19.05 3.47 9.73
CA PHE A 180 20.17 3.95 10.53
C PHE A 180 20.67 2.92 11.54
N TYR A 181 19.79 2.15 12.20
CA TYR A 181 20.17 1.09 13.14
C TYR A 181 20.90 -0.07 12.45
N LEU A 182 20.53 -0.39 11.21
CA LEU A 182 21.23 -1.41 10.42
C LEU A 182 22.63 -0.96 10.03
N LYS A 183 22.85 0.34 9.80
CA LYS A 183 24.16 0.92 9.47
C LYS A 183 25.02 1.21 10.72
N ASN A 184 24.40 1.70 11.79
CA ASN A 184 25.03 2.13 13.03
C ASN A 184 24.18 1.69 14.23
N LYS A 185 24.70 0.76 15.03
CA LYS A 185 23.98 0.16 16.15
C LYS A 185 23.73 1.12 17.34
N LYS A 186 24.36 2.30 17.35
CA LYS A 186 24.27 3.26 18.46
C LYS A 186 22.86 3.79 18.74
N ILE A 187 21.97 3.81 17.74
CA ILE A 187 20.61 4.33 17.90
C ILE A 187 19.57 3.27 18.29
N PHE A 188 20.01 2.13 18.84
CA PHE A 188 19.13 1.00 19.18
C PHE A 188 17.91 1.40 20.01
N ILE A 189 18.09 2.21 21.05
CA ILE A 189 17.01 2.64 21.94
C ILE A 189 15.96 3.45 21.17
N PHE A 190 16.39 4.41 20.33
CA PHE A 190 15.49 5.22 19.52
C PHE A 190 14.77 4.39 18.45
N PHE A 191 15.45 3.41 17.87
CA PHE A 191 14.83 2.45 16.96
C PHE A 191 13.72 1.67 17.67
N VAL A 192 14.01 1.05 18.82
CA VAL A 192 13.00 0.30 19.60
C VAL A 192 11.81 1.19 19.97
N LEU A 193 12.07 2.41 20.44
CA LEU A 193 11.01 3.38 20.77
C LEU A 193 10.13 3.70 19.56
N SER A 194 10.73 3.91 18.38
CA SER A 194 9.99 4.17 17.15
C SER A 194 9.15 2.96 16.71
N VAL A 195 9.64 1.73 16.92
CA VAL A 195 8.91 0.50 16.58
C VAL A 195 7.70 0.36 17.49
N LEU A 196 7.86 0.58 18.80
CA LEU A 196 6.75 0.55 19.74
C LEU A 196 5.67 1.59 19.37
N LEU A 197 6.09 2.82 19.04
CA LEU A 197 5.18 3.86 18.59
C LEU A 197 4.44 3.47 17.30
N ALA A 198 5.16 2.89 16.33
CA ALA A 198 4.56 2.43 15.08
C ALA A 198 3.58 1.26 15.29
N VAL A 199 3.88 0.33 16.19
CA VAL A 199 2.94 -0.75 16.56
C VAL A 199 1.68 -0.16 17.18
N ILE A 200 1.81 0.76 18.16
CA ILE A 200 0.68 1.46 18.79
C ILE A 200 -0.19 2.16 17.72
N CYS A 201 0.43 2.93 16.83
CA CYS A 201 -0.29 3.60 15.74
C CYS A 201 -0.96 2.63 14.75
N SER A 202 -0.31 1.50 14.46
CA SER A 202 -0.85 0.49 13.53
C SER A 202 -2.12 -0.19 14.07
N VAL A 203 -2.18 -0.42 15.39
CA VAL A 203 -3.34 -1.04 16.04
C VAL A 203 -4.41 -0.02 16.44
N TRP A 204 -4.16 1.28 16.27
CA TRP A 204 -5.03 2.37 16.74
C TRP A 204 -6.46 2.29 16.20
N SER A 205 -6.60 1.93 14.91
CA SER A 205 -7.90 1.77 14.24
C SER A 205 -8.51 0.38 14.44
N GLY A 206 -7.81 -0.55 15.09
CA GLY A 206 -8.21 -1.96 15.17
C GLY A 206 -8.16 -2.70 13.83
N ALA A 207 -7.62 -2.08 12.76
CA ALA A 207 -7.47 -2.71 11.46
C ALA A 207 -6.24 -3.63 11.42
N LYS A 208 -6.47 -4.91 11.12
CA LYS A 208 -5.41 -5.95 11.11
C LYS A 208 -4.37 -5.71 9.99
N ALA A 209 -4.81 -5.16 8.86
CA ALA A 209 -3.99 -4.94 7.67
C ALA A 209 -2.84 -3.94 7.92
N SER A 210 -3.01 -2.99 8.84
CA SER A 210 -2.01 -1.97 9.14
C SER A 210 -0.75 -2.56 9.78
N LEU A 211 -0.89 -3.52 10.70
CA LEU A 211 0.24 -4.20 11.33
C LEU A 211 0.98 -5.11 10.34
N ALA A 212 0.24 -5.84 9.51
CA ALA A 212 0.81 -6.65 8.43
C ALA A 212 1.62 -5.79 7.44
N SER A 213 1.07 -4.62 7.06
CA SER A 213 1.75 -3.65 6.19
C SER A 213 3.02 -3.10 6.85
N LEU A 214 2.98 -2.83 8.16
CA LEU A 214 4.14 -2.37 8.93
C LEU A 214 5.29 -3.39 8.90
N ILE A 215 4.99 -4.67 9.13
CA ILE A 215 5.98 -5.76 9.12
C ILE A 215 6.61 -5.92 7.73
N LEU A 216 5.78 -5.89 6.67
CA LEU A 216 6.27 -5.96 5.29
C LEU A 216 7.15 -4.75 4.95
N GLY A 217 6.84 -3.55 5.45
CA GLY A 217 7.66 -2.37 5.23
C GLY A 217 9.04 -2.46 5.88
N TYR A 218 9.13 -3.00 7.11
CA TYR A 218 10.43 -3.29 7.74
C TYR A 218 11.25 -4.31 6.94
N LEU A 219 10.60 -5.35 6.40
CA LEU A 219 11.25 -6.29 5.49
C LEU A 219 11.81 -5.56 4.27
N GLY A 220 11.03 -4.68 3.64
CA GLY A 220 11.49 -3.89 2.50
C GLY A 220 12.75 -3.06 2.79
N VAL A 221 12.76 -2.34 3.92
CA VAL A 221 13.93 -1.56 4.35
C VAL A 221 15.12 -2.46 4.64
N TYR A 222 14.91 -3.59 5.33
CA TYR A 222 15.97 -4.55 5.64
C TYR A 222 16.65 -5.09 4.38
N ILE A 223 15.87 -5.37 3.35
CA ILE A 223 16.36 -5.86 2.05
C ILE A 223 17.26 -4.83 1.38
N ILE A 224 16.80 -3.58 1.29
CA ILE A 224 17.60 -2.51 0.66
C ILE A 224 18.84 -2.17 1.48
N ALA A 225 18.70 -2.08 2.81
CA ALA A 225 19.80 -1.68 3.68
C ALA A 225 20.99 -2.65 3.61
N LYS A 226 20.74 -3.93 3.32
CA LYS A 226 21.78 -4.96 3.23
C LYS A 226 22.36 -5.18 1.84
N GLU A 227 21.91 -4.45 0.81
CA GLU A 227 22.40 -4.37 -0.59
C GLU A 227 22.64 -5.68 -1.38
N ASN A 228 22.67 -6.86 -0.72
CA ASN A 228 23.08 -8.16 -1.27
C ASN A 228 22.39 -9.35 -0.58
N LEU A 229 21.27 -9.14 0.11
CA LEU A 229 20.49 -10.25 0.67
C LEU A 229 19.84 -11.06 -0.46
N LYS A 230 20.52 -12.13 -0.86
CA LYS A 230 19.87 -13.23 -1.57
C LYS A 230 19.07 -14.02 -0.54
N PHE A 231 17.74 -13.92 -0.58
CA PHE A 231 16.96 -14.91 0.16
C PHE A 231 17.11 -16.24 -0.55
N ASN A 232 17.54 -17.26 0.20
CA ASN A 232 17.31 -18.62 -0.23
C ASN A 232 15.78 -18.83 -0.31
N SER A 233 15.30 -19.54 -1.32
CA SER A 233 13.87 -19.84 -1.52
C SER A 233 13.20 -20.38 -0.26
N PHE A 234 13.92 -21.12 0.57
CA PHE A 234 13.42 -21.61 1.87
C PHE A 234 13.08 -20.49 2.85
N LYS A 235 13.87 -19.42 2.92
CA LYS A 235 13.58 -18.27 3.79
C LYS A 235 12.36 -17.50 3.29
N VAL A 236 12.23 -17.34 1.97
CA VAL A 236 11.03 -16.73 1.36
C VAL A 236 9.80 -17.55 1.71
N LEU A 237 9.87 -18.87 1.54
CA LEU A 237 8.78 -19.78 1.87
C LEU A 237 8.41 -19.71 3.36
N ALA A 238 9.40 -19.69 4.25
CA ALA A 238 9.16 -19.55 5.69
C ALA A 238 8.45 -18.23 6.03
N TYR A 239 8.84 -17.11 5.41
CA TYR A 239 8.15 -15.82 5.58
C TYR A 239 6.71 -15.86 5.06
N VAL A 240 6.48 -16.48 3.90
CA VAL A 240 5.13 -16.63 3.32
C VAL A 240 4.25 -17.49 4.23
N ILE A 241 4.75 -18.62 4.72
CA ILE A 241 4.03 -19.49 5.65
C ILE A 241 3.74 -18.75 6.95
N PHE A 242 4.73 -18.08 7.55
CA PHE A 242 4.53 -17.31 8.78
C PHE A 242 3.46 -16.23 8.60
N PHE A 243 3.51 -15.48 7.49
CA PHE A 243 2.54 -14.44 7.19
C PHE A 243 1.14 -15.00 6.98
N PHE A 244 1.00 -16.12 6.27
CA PHE A 244 -0.27 -16.79 6.05
C PHE A 244 -0.86 -17.34 7.36
N MET A 245 -0.03 -18.00 8.17
CA MET A 245 -0.40 -18.48 9.51
C MET A 245 -0.81 -17.34 10.42
N PHE A 246 -0.10 -16.20 10.37
CA PHE A 246 -0.47 -15.01 11.12
C PHE A 246 -1.83 -14.46 10.69
N ILE A 247 -2.12 -14.40 9.39
CA ILE A 247 -3.44 -13.99 8.88
C ILE A 247 -4.54 -14.95 9.36
N LEU A 248 -4.33 -16.26 9.23
CA LEU A 248 -5.30 -17.27 9.66
C LEU A 248 -5.55 -17.20 11.18
N PHE A 249 -4.48 -17.05 11.97
CA PHE A 249 -4.58 -16.85 13.42
C PHE A 249 -5.38 -15.60 13.78
N MET A 250 -5.14 -14.49 13.06
CA MET A 250 -5.87 -13.25 13.25
C MET A 250 -7.34 -13.35 12.84
N TYR A 251 -7.70 -14.22 11.89
CA TYR A 251 -9.10 -14.54 11.59
C TYR A 251 -9.72 -15.41 12.68
N TYR A 252 -9.02 -16.46 13.11
CA TYR A 252 -9.44 -17.35 14.18
C TYR A 252 -9.76 -16.59 15.48
N ILE A 253 -8.89 -15.68 15.92
CA ILE A 253 -9.14 -14.84 17.10
C ILE A 253 -10.43 -14.04 16.99
N THR A 254 -10.75 -13.54 15.79
CA THR A 254 -11.94 -12.70 15.62
C THR A 254 -13.24 -13.47 15.42
N THR A 255 -13.17 -14.76 15.12
CA THR A 255 -14.36 -15.61 14.92
C THR A 255 -14.57 -16.62 16.05
N LEU A 256 -13.79 -16.48 17.12
CA LEU A 256 -13.67 -17.41 18.25
C LEU A 256 -15.01 -17.67 18.97
N ASN A 257 -15.96 -16.73 18.90
CA ASN A 257 -17.26 -16.82 19.58
C ASN A 257 -18.41 -17.38 18.72
N ASN A 258 -18.17 -17.70 17.44
CA ASN A 258 -19.24 -18.00 16.48
C ASN A 258 -19.36 -19.49 16.09
N GLY A 259 -18.75 -20.42 16.84
CA GLY A 259 -18.76 -21.86 16.48
C GLY A 259 -18.12 -22.15 15.11
N THR A 260 -17.21 -21.28 14.66
CA THR A 260 -16.62 -21.36 13.32
C THR A 260 -15.60 -22.49 13.22
N THR A 261 -15.72 -23.33 12.20
CA THR A 261 -14.74 -24.39 11.91
C THR A 261 -13.53 -23.82 11.17
N PHE A 262 -12.40 -24.54 11.22
CA PHE A 262 -11.21 -24.16 10.43
C PHE A 262 -11.49 -24.10 8.92
N SER A 263 -12.36 -24.98 8.42
CA SER A 263 -12.83 -24.94 7.02
C SER A 263 -13.54 -23.63 6.69
N ASN A 264 -14.42 -23.15 7.59
CA ASN A 264 -15.12 -21.88 7.41
C ASN A 264 -14.14 -20.69 7.39
N ILE A 265 -13.09 -20.74 8.21
CA ILE A 265 -12.05 -19.70 8.24
C ILE A 265 -11.25 -19.71 6.94
N LEU A 266 -10.87 -20.87 6.43
CA LEU A 266 -10.09 -20.99 5.19
C LEU A 266 -10.90 -20.54 3.97
N ILE A 267 -12.18 -20.91 3.91
CA ILE A 267 -13.13 -20.46 2.89
C ILE A 267 -13.28 -18.94 2.96
N THR A 268 -13.57 -18.39 4.14
CA THR A 268 -13.73 -16.94 4.34
C THR A 268 -12.47 -16.16 3.98
N ALA A 269 -11.28 -16.66 4.36
CA ALA A 269 -10.02 -16.04 4.00
C ALA A 269 -9.80 -16.06 2.47
N THR A 270 -10.16 -17.14 1.80
CA THR A 270 -10.08 -17.27 0.34
C THR A 270 -11.01 -16.28 -0.36
N TYR A 271 -12.28 -16.23 0.06
CA TYR A 271 -13.25 -15.24 -0.44
C TYR A 271 -12.73 -13.82 -0.23
N ARG A 272 -12.34 -13.44 1.00
CA ARG A 272 -11.86 -12.09 1.30
C ARG A 272 -10.55 -11.72 0.60
N PHE A 273 -9.68 -12.69 0.32
CA PHE A 273 -8.43 -12.45 -0.40
C PHE A 273 -8.69 -12.14 -1.87
N PHE A 274 -9.50 -12.98 -2.55
CA PHE A 274 -9.77 -12.81 -3.98
C PHE A 274 -10.84 -11.75 -4.28
N VAL A 275 -11.77 -11.47 -3.35
CA VAL A 275 -12.76 -10.38 -3.48
C VAL A 275 -12.09 -9.01 -3.59
N GLN A 276 -10.85 -8.84 -3.12
CA GLN A 276 -10.17 -7.56 -3.31
C GLN A 276 -10.11 -7.16 -4.78
N ALA A 277 -9.96 -8.12 -5.71
CA ALA A 277 -9.93 -7.86 -7.15
C ALA A 277 -11.30 -7.49 -7.74
N ALA A 278 -12.38 -7.76 -7.01
CA ALA A 278 -13.73 -7.43 -7.43
C ALA A 278 -13.88 -5.93 -7.68
N GLY A 279 -13.19 -5.08 -6.90
CA GLY A 279 -13.21 -3.63 -7.08
C GLY A 279 -12.75 -3.19 -8.47
N VAL A 280 -11.78 -3.89 -9.07
CA VAL A 280 -11.31 -3.62 -10.44
C VAL A 280 -12.44 -3.90 -11.43
N SER A 281 -12.98 -5.12 -11.41
CA SER A 281 -14.06 -5.51 -12.33
C SER A 281 -15.33 -4.70 -12.11
N TYR A 282 -15.59 -4.28 -10.88
CA TYR A 282 -16.75 -3.48 -10.53
C TYR A 282 -16.61 -2.06 -11.04
N ALA A 283 -15.42 -1.45 -11.01
CA ALA A 283 -15.17 -0.16 -11.65
C ALA A 283 -15.49 -0.18 -13.16
N PHE A 284 -15.09 -1.26 -13.85
CA PHE A 284 -15.38 -1.45 -15.28
C PHE A 284 -16.84 -1.70 -15.60
N TYR A 285 -17.63 -2.17 -14.63
CA TYR A 285 -19.07 -2.33 -14.78
C TYR A 285 -19.84 -1.05 -14.41
N MET A 286 -19.43 -0.39 -13.32
CA MET A 286 -20.18 0.71 -12.71
C MET A 286 -20.00 2.05 -13.43
N TYR A 287 -18.79 2.43 -13.81
CA TYR A 287 -18.56 3.75 -14.45
C TYR A 287 -19.10 3.90 -15.88
N PRO A 288 -19.07 2.89 -16.77
CA PRO A 288 -19.68 3.09 -18.08
C PRO A 288 -21.21 3.06 -18.04
N THR A 289 -21.80 2.57 -16.94
CA THR A 289 -23.23 2.20 -16.88
C THR A 289 -24.03 3.05 -15.89
N PHE A 290 -23.43 3.43 -14.75
CA PHE A 290 -24.14 4.01 -13.60
C PHE A 290 -23.48 5.26 -12.99
N PHE A 291 -22.17 5.45 -13.13
CA PHE A 291 -21.44 6.58 -12.55
C PHE A 291 -20.68 7.40 -13.58
N ASP A 292 -20.66 8.73 -13.43
CA ASP A 292 -19.77 9.56 -14.22
C ASP A 292 -18.31 9.37 -13.79
N PHE A 293 -17.39 9.39 -14.76
CA PHE A 293 -15.96 9.41 -14.48
C PHE A 293 -15.59 10.65 -13.64
N LYS A 294 -14.71 10.47 -12.64
CA LYS A 294 -14.43 11.52 -11.66
C LYS A 294 -13.41 12.57 -12.11
N TYR A 295 -12.63 12.27 -13.13
CA TYR A 295 -11.58 13.13 -13.66
C TYR A 295 -10.69 13.72 -12.55
N PHE A 296 -10.50 15.04 -12.54
CA PHE A 296 -9.63 15.78 -11.62
C PHE A 296 -10.28 16.21 -10.30
N SER A 297 -11.39 15.59 -9.88
CA SER A 297 -12.07 15.95 -8.64
C SER A 297 -11.22 15.77 -7.37
N GLY A 298 -10.04 15.13 -7.48
CA GLY A 298 -9.24 14.75 -6.33
C GLY A 298 -8.63 15.87 -5.49
N ILE A 299 -8.26 16.99 -6.10
CA ILE A 299 -7.75 18.16 -5.36
C ILE A 299 -8.88 18.79 -4.54
N SER A 300 -10.04 18.98 -5.18
CA SER A 300 -11.24 19.48 -4.52
C SER A 300 -11.67 18.54 -3.39
N ASN A 301 -11.60 17.22 -3.60
CA ASN A 301 -11.94 16.22 -2.59
C ASN A 301 -10.93 16.15 -1.43
N PHE A 302 -9.64 16.38 -1.69
CA PHE A 302 -8.64 16.48 -0.61
C PHE A 302 -8.89 17.71 0.26
N ILE A 303 -9.13 18.87 -0.37
CA ILE A 303 -9.44 20.13 0.34
C ILE A 303 -10.76 20.01 1.10
N SER A 304 -11.78 19.40 0.48
CA SER A 304 -13.08 19.16 1.10
C SER A 304 -12.98 18.18 2.29
N GLY A 305 -12.07 17.19 2.21
CA GLY A 305 -11.75 16.28 3.31
C GLY A 305 -11.06 16.97 4.50
N LEU A 306 -10.37 18.10 4.30
CA LEU A 306 -9.83 18.92 5.39
C LEU A 306 -10.91 19.71 6.12
N SER A 307 -12.01 20.05 5.44
CA SER A 307 -13.17 20.77 6.00
C SER A 307 -14.27 19.85 6.54
N SER A 308 -14.02 18.55 6.70
CA SER A 308 -14.99 17.54 7.19
C SER A 308 -16.16 17.27 6.23
N THR A 309 -16.07 17.70 4.97
CA THR A 309 -17.10 17.41 3.96
C THR A 309 -16.83 16.06 3.28
N LYS A 310 -17.89 15.41 2.79
CA LYS A 310 -17.81 14.02 2.29
C LYS A 310 -16.80 13.90 1.14
N PHE A 311 -15.80 13.05 1.36
CA PHE A 311 -14.81 12.66 0.37
C PHE A 311 -15.42 11.61 -0.57
N SER A 312 -15.42 11.89 -1.88
CA SER A 312 -15.91 10.97 -2.91
C SER A 312 -14.72 10.45 -3.72
N SER A 313 -14.50 9.13 -3.77
CA SER A 313 -13.42 8.47 -4.54
C SER A 313 -13.97 7.28 -5.32
N VAL A 314 -13.20 6.73 -6.27
CA VAL A 314 -13.65 5.55 -7.03
C VAL A 314 -13.99 4.41 -6.09
N TYR A 315 -13.08 4.10 -5.17
CA TYR A 315 -13.29 3.14 -4.09
C TYR A 315 -14.53 3.44 -3.23
N GLY A 316 -14.73 4.70 -2.86
CA GLY A 316 -15.88 5.13 -2.05
C GLY A 316 -17.22 4.82 -2.73
N ASP A 317 -17.37 5.21 -3.99
CA ASP A 317 -18.63 5.01 -4.74
C ASP A 317 -18.95 3.53 -4.94
N LEU A 318 -17.92 2.72 -5.21
CA LEU A 318 -18.09 1.28 -5.39
C LEU A 318 -18.54 0.60 -4.09
N ILE A 319 -18.06 1.06 -2.94
CA ILE A 319 -18.48 0.53 -1.63
C ILE A 319 -19.87 1.01 -1.25
N ASP A 320 -20.16 2.30 -1.42
CA ASP A 320 -21.46 2.87 -1.09
C ASP A 320 -22.58 2.18 -1.89
N TYR A 321 -22.29 1.77 -3.13
CA TYR A 321 -23.24 1.07 -3.99
C TYR A 321 -23.34 -0.44 -3.74
N ALA A 322 -22.27 -1.09 -3.26
CA ALA A 322 -22.23 -2.56 -3.07
C ALA A 322 -23.07 -3.09 -1.88
N ALA A 323 -24.03 -2.31 -1.35
CA ALA A 323 -24.96 -2.63 -0.27
C ALA A 323 -24.28 -3.03 1.07
N PRO A 324 -23.92 -2.05 1.93
CA PRO A 324 -23.12 -2.27 3.15
C PRO A 324 -23.83 -3.04 4.27
N GLU A 325 -25.11 -3.37 4.15
CA GLU A 325 -25.87 -4.09 5.20
C GLU A 325 -25.40 -5.55 5.41
N PHE A 326 -24.65 -6.11 4.45
CA PHE A 326 -24.03 -7.45 4.55
C PHE A 326 -22.49 -7.40 4.67
N ALA A 327 -21.94 -6.23 5.04
CA ALA A 327 -20.51 -5.92 4.97
C ALA A 327 -19.59 -6.77 5.86
N ASP A 328 -20.12 -7.55 6.81
CA ASP A 328 -19.33 -8.52 7.59
C ASP A 328 -18.75 -9.66 6.73
N ILE A 329 -19.19 -9.79 5.47
CA ILE A 329 -18.62 -10.70 4.47
C ILE A 329 -17.85 -9.93 3.38
N SER A 330 -17.99 -8.60 3.34
CA SER A 330 -17.26 -7.74 2.41
C SER A 330 -15.79 -7.67 2.77
N GLY A 331 -14.97 -8.38 1.99
CA GLY A 331 -13.59 -7.94 1.83
C GLY A 331 -13.59 -6.49 1.34
N ALA A 332 -12.60 -5.71 1.73
CA ALA A 332 -12.40 -4.38 1.15
C ALA A 332 -12.30 -4.51 -0.38
N LEU A 333 -13.22 -3.90 -1.12
CA LEU A 333 -13.24 -3.87 -2.58
C LEU A 333 -12.08 -3.01 -3.08
N SER A 334 -10.88 -3.57 -3.23
CA SER A 334 -9.76 -2.81 -3.78
C SER A 334 -9.96 -2.58 -5.27
N SER A 335 -10.18 -1.35 -5.69
CA SER A 335 -10.22 -1.01 -7.12
C SER A 335 -8.87 -1.20 -7.82
N PHE A 336 -7.76 -1.43 -7.09
CA PHE A 336 -6.37 -1.50 -7.57
C PHE A 336 -6.06 -0.40 -8.63
N ALA A 337 -4.88 -0.44 -9.27
CA ALA A 337 -4.42 0.72 -10.04
C ALA A 337 -5.24 0.91 -11.31
N ALA A 338 -5.59 -0.21 -11.97
CA ALA A 338 -6.36 -0.19 -13.20
C ALA A 338 -7.83 0.21 -12.99
N GLY A 339 -8.49 -0.28 -11.92
CA GLY A 339 -9.87 0.09 -11.64
C GLY A 339 -10.00 1.54 -11.17
N ASP A 340 -9.07 2.02 -10.33
CA ASP A 340 -9.00 3.46 -9.99
C ASP A 340 -8.76 4.31 -11.24
N ALA A 341 -7.82 3.93 -12.10
CA ALA A 341 -7.54 4.66 -13.33
C ALA A 341 -8.73 4.71 -14.28
N TYR A 342 -9.42 3.59 -14.43
CA TYR A 342 -10.62 3.53 -15.22
C TYR A 342 -11.74 4.37 -14.63
N GLY A 343 -12.03 4.29 -13.32
CA GLY A 343 -13.07 5.11 -12.69
C GLY A 343 -12.80 6.62 -12.72
N LEU A 344 -11.53 7.02 -12.82
CA LEU A 344 -11.16 8.43 -12.92
C LEU A 344 -11.23 8.97 -14.36
N PHE A 345 -10.67 8.25 -15.33
CA PHE A 345 -10.45 8.76 -16.69
C PHE A 345 -10.84 7.78 -17.81
N GLY A 346 -11.54 6.70 -17.49
CA GLY A 346 -11.87 5.63 -18.43
C GLY A 346 -10.62 5.03 -19.07
N TRP A 347 -10.67 4.81 -20.39
CA TRP A 347 -9.54 4.27 -21.15
C TRP A 347 -8.31 5.18 -21.16
N TRP A 348 -8.49 6.50 -21.06
CA TRP A 348 -7.34 7.41 -20.92
C TRP A 348 -6.59 7.16 -19.61
N GLY A 349 -7.29 6.80 -18.55
CA GLY A 349 -6.68 6.39 -17.29
C GLY A 349 -5.84 5.11 -17.46
N ILE A 350 -6.32 4.14 -18.22
CA ILE A 350 -5.58 2.90 -18.49
C ILE A 350 -4.31 3.14 -19.30
N LEU A 351 -4.32 4.10 -20.23
CA LEU A 351 -3.17 4.41 -21.08
C LEU A 351 -2.16 5.34 -20.41
N ILE A 352 -2.62 6.44 -19.80
CA ILE A 352 -1.76 7.50 -19.25
C ILE A 352 -1.46 7.26 -17.77
N GLY A 353 -2.40 6.68 -17.03
CA GLY A 353 -2.23 6.45 -15.61
C GLY A 353 -0.99 5.65 -15.19
N PRO A 354 -0.57 4.63 -15.97
CA PRO A 354 0.68 3.93 -15.73
C PRO A 354 1.92 4.82 -15.67
N PHE A 355 1.93 5.97 -16.37
CA PHE A 355 3.05 6.92 -16.32
C PHE A 355 3.24 7.50 -14.92
N PHE A 356 2.17 7.93 -14.26
CA PHE A 356 2.24 8.50 -12.92
C PHE A 356 2.66 7.45 -11.90
N ALA A 357 2.09 6.24 -11.95
CA ALA A 357 2.53 5.14 -11.11
C ALA A 357 4.02 4.84 -11.34
N ALA A 358 4.44 4.66 -12.59
CA ALA A 358 5.83 4.40 -12.93
C ALA A 358 6.78 5.50 -12.43
N PHE A 359 6.38 6.78 -12.53
CA PHE A 359 7.17 7.90 -12.03
C PHE A 359 7.54 7.71 -10.56
N PHE A 360 6.57 7.49 -9.68
CA PHE A 360 6.84 7.35 -8.24
C PHE A 360 7.62 6.07 -7.91
N TYR A 361 7.24 4.94 -8.52
CA TYR A 361 7.91 3.67 -8.26
C TYR A 361 9.38 3.67 -8.67
N TYR A 362 9.69 4.17 -9.87
CA TYR A 362 11.07 4.27 -10.33
C TYR A 362 11.85 5.36 -9.60
N MET A 363 11.22 6.48 -9.23
CA MET A 363 11.83 7.50 -8.38
C MET A 363 12.26 6.89 -7.04
N PHE A 364 11.34 6.19 -6.35
CA PHE A 364 11.64 5.54 -5.08
C PHE A 364 12.71 4.47 -5.24
N TYR A 365 12.64 3.63 -6.27
CA TYR A 365 13.65 2.60 -6.51
C TYR A 365 15.05 3.20 -6.78
N CYS A 366 15.18 4.10 -7.76
CA CYS A 366 16.46 4.65 -8.18
C CYS A 366 17.12 5.48 -7.07
N PHE A 367 16.34 6.29 -6.33
CA PHE A 367 16.89 7.17 -5.31
C PHE A 367 17.12 6.48 -3.97
N SER A 368 16.36 5.44 -3.60
CA SER A 368 16.57 4.70 -2.34
C SER A 368 17.67 3.64 -2.40
N VAL A 369 17.91 3.02 -3.57
CA VAL A 369 18.90 1.93 -3.66
C VAL A 369 20.31 2.49 -3.87
N GLN A 370 20.48 3.49 -4.75
CA GLN A 370 21.80 3.89 -5.27
C GLN A 370 22.04 5.41 -5.35
N GLY A 371 21.13 6.24 -4.83
CA GLY A 371 21.19 7.71 -4.97
C GLY A 371 21.84 8.45 -3.79
N ASN A 372 22.33 9.67 -4.05
CA ASN A 372 22.83 10.57 -3.00
C ASN A 372 21.73 11.03 -2.01
N ALA A 373 20.46 10.86 -2.39
CA ALA A 373 19.27 11.15 -1.58
C ALA A 373 18.69 9.90 -0.89
N LYS A 374 19.44 8.80 -0.77
CA LYS A 374 18.98 7.52 -0.20
C LYS A 374 18.25 7.67 1.14
N ILE A 375 18.79 8.49 2.04
CA ILE A 375 18.22 8.71 3.37
C ILE A 375 16.84 9.40 3.36
N LEU A 376 16.53 10.17 2.32
CA LEU A 376 15.21 10.80 2.13
C LEU A 376 14.15 9.77 1.72
N PHE A 377 14.51 8.86 0.82
CA PHE A 377 13.55 7.96 0.17
C PHE A 377 13.43 6.58 0.83
N ILE A 378 14.31 6.20 1.75
CA ILE A 378 14.28 4.86 2.37
C ILE A 378 13.01 4.59 3.18
N GLY A 379 12.52 5.58 3.92
CA GLY A 379 11.25 5.48 4.63
C GLY A 379 10.08 5.27 3.67
N MET A 380 10.03 6.09 2.61
CA MET A 380 8.98 5.99 1.58
C MET A 380 9.02 4.64 0.87
N TYR A 381 10.22 4.12 0.58
CA TYR A 381 10.38 2.78 0.04
C TYR A 381 9.73 1.74 0.96
N GLY A 382 10.01 1.78 2.28
CA GLY A 382 9.39 0.87 3.25
C GLY A 382 7.86 0.97 3.27
N LEU A 383 7.32 2.20 3.24
CA LEU A 383 5.88 2.43 3.23
C LEU A 383 5.19 1.82 2.00
N TYR A 384 5.74 2.06 0.80
CA TYR A 384 5.19 1.52 -0.45
C TYR A 384 5.44 0.02 -0.63
N PHE A 385 6.54 -0.49 -0.08
CA PHE A 385 6.82 -1.92 -0.06
C PHE A 385 5.79 -2.65 0.81
N GLY A 386 5.46 -2.09 1.98
CA GLY A 386 4.56 -2.72 2.95
C GLY A 386 3.07 -2.59 2.63
N ASN A 387 2.65 -1.45 2.09
CA ASN A 387 1.23 -1.14 1.89
C ASN A 387 0.80 -1.37 0.44
N ALA A 388 0.17 -2.53 0.18
CA ALA A 388 -0.35 -2.89 -1.15
C ALA A 388 -1.35 -1.86 -1.70
N PHE A 389 -2.19 -1.25 -0.85
CA PHE A 389 -3.23 -0.32 -1.28
C PHE A 389 -2.68 1.06 -1.67
N LEU A 390 -1.69 1.58 -0.95
CA LEU A 390 -0.97 2.81 -1.35
C LEU A 390 -0.14 2.57 -2.61
N ALA A 391 0.45 1.39 -2.71
CA ALA A 391 1.18 0.92 -3.87
C ALA A 391 0.28 0.76 -5.11
N SER A 392 -0.97 0.36 -4.91
CA SER A 392 -1.89 0.04 -5.99
C SER A 392 -2.95 1.09 -6.27
N SER A 393 -3.13 2.13 -5.46
CA SER A 393 -4.16 3.15 -5.74
C SER A 393 -3.63 4.21 -6.70
N PHE A 394 -4.21 4.27 -7.90
CA PHE A 394 -3.82 5.26 -8.90
C PHE A 394 -4.20 6.69 -8.47
N TYR A 395 -5.28 6.84 -7.69
CA TYR A 395 -5.70 8.12 -7.12
C TYR A 395 -4.57 8.79 -6.32
N SER A 396 -3.85 8.02 -5.52
CA SER A 396 -2.75 8.53 -4.68
C SER A 396 -1.57 9.07 -5.49
N PHE A 397 -1.39 8.63 -6.74
CA PHE A 397 -0.29 9.05 -7.61
C PHE A 397 -0.62 10.29 -8.45
N ILE A 398 -1.86 10.45 -8.93
CA ILE A 398 -2.26 11.66 -9.68
C ILE A 398 -2.38 12.86 -8.76
N TRP A 399 -2.86 12.64 -7.52
CA TRP A 399 -3.00 13.67 -6.51
C TRP A 399 -2.04 13.41 -5.35
N PRO A 400 -0.73 13.61 -5.56
CA PRO A 400 0.29 13.29 -4.56
C PRO A 400 0.33 14.32 -3.42
N VAL A 401 -0.75 15.05 -3.16
CA VAL A 401 -0.83 16.00 -2.03
C VAL A 401 -0.57 15.26 -0.72
N GLY A 402 -1.20 14.10 -0.55
CA GLY A 402 -0.94 13.21 0.58
C GLY A 402 0.52 12.76 0.63
N LEU A 403 1.12 12.41 -0.51
CA LEU A 403 2.53 11.99 -0.62
C LEU A 403 3.51 13.12 -0.27
N PHE A 404 3.24 14.34 -0.74
CA PHE A 404 4.05 15.51 -0.45
C PHE A 404 4.00 15.85 1.05
N ILE A 405 2.80 15.90 1.65
CA ILE A 405 2.64 16.12 3.10
C ILE A 405 3.32 15.00 3.89
N SER A 406 3.24 13.77 3.39
CA SER A 406 3.87 12.60 4.00
C SER A 406 5.40 12.70 4.08
N ILE A 407 6.04 13.18 3.02
CA ILE A 407 7.50 13.29 2.95
C ILE A 407 8.04 14.64 3.44
N ALA A 408 7.18 15.67 3.58
CA ALA A 408 7.59 17.04 3.89
C ALA A 408 8.59 17.17 5.06
N PRO A 409 8.40 16.51 6.22
CA PRO A 409 9.38 16.59 7.32
C PRO A 409 10.76 16.06 6.90
N PHE A 410 10.82 14.94 6.18
CA PHE A 410 12.07 14.33 5.72
C PHE A 410 12.73 15.13 4.59
N LEU A 411 11.94 15.76 3.73
CA LEU A 411 12.44 16.66 2.69
C LEU A 411 13.13 17.86 3.33
N LEU A 412 12.52 18.46 4.37
CA LEU A 412 13.13 19.53 5.15
C LEU A 412 14.44 19.06 5.80
N PHE A 413 14.45 17.89 6.43
CA PHE A 413 15.68 17.34 7.04
C PHE A 413 16.79 17.16 5.99
N TYR A 414 16.44 16.62 4.83
CA TYR A 414 17.39 16.41 3.74
C TYR A 414 18.00 17.73 3.25
N ILE A 415 17.18 18.76 3.05
CA ILE A 415 17.65 20.09 2.64
C ILE A 415 18.62 20.66 3.68
N ILE A 416 18.24 20.68 4.96
CA ILE A 416 19.10 21.23 6.02
C ILE A 416 20.38 20.41 6.16
N SER A 417 20.31 19.07 6.07
CA SER A 417 21.48 18.19 6.09
C SER A 417 22.40 18.34 4.88
N CYS A 418 21.92 18.84 3.75
CA CYS A 418 22.77 19.17 2.61
C CYS A 418 23.50 20.50 2.82
N ILE A 419 22.84 21.49 3.44
CA ILE A 419 23.42 22.80 3.77
C ILE A 419 24.46 22.64 4.89
N SER A 420 24.23 21.77 5.88
CA SER A 420 25.13 21.57 7.00
C SER A 420 26.49 20.94 6.63
N LYS A 421 26.77 20.70 5.34
CA LYS A 421 28.06 20.21 4.84
C LYS A 421 29.03 21.31 4.43
N THR A 422 28.60 22.57 4.38
CA THR A 422 29.45 23.71 4.01
C THR A 422 30.10 24.39 5.22
N GLY A 423 30.38 23.63 6.30
CA GLY A 423 31.05 24.11 7.51
C GLY A 423 32.31 23.32 7.78
#